data_AF-A0A2M8ETF3-F1
#
_entry.id   AF-A0A2M8ETF3-F1
#
_cell.length_a   1.000
_cell.length_b   1.000
_cell.length_c   1.000
_cell.angle_alpha   90.00
_cell.angle_beta   90.00
_cell.angle_gamma   90.00
#
_symmetry.space_group_name_H-M   'P 1'
#
loop_
_entity.id
_entity.type
_entity.pdbx_description
1 polymer ?
#
loop_
_entity_poly.entity_id
_entity_poly.type
_entity_poly.pdbx_seq_one_letter_code
_entity_poly.pdbx_strand_id
1 'polypeptide(L)'
;MRDKERFYPDTRPLLSNEAIGRLVRYCHSEAQVKTLLKKEGLSLSPDSMRNVFYALLVLREIRVDTPFSYFIYGSTATGKAGLESRIQEFQFWQGENFFGSTFRFYGDSDLDIRCLSEAPEAIGATLQRCQEKLRRLMPPVGIRIDSYDFAFEDITNQEAPSFYRGILVLNKPLVLYGRDKLDAFVSVGVTHLIPQDFDCENQMRQAKSFVRSRLKETNVLYLPESQLKQLFPVYYDPTNLKEVNIKRRLSPKISFGSRESSLIAIQVRNLEEIDRFNQIISAYSEAPFEEIKLLV
;
A
#
# COMPACT_ATOMS: atom_id res chain seq x y z
N MET A 1 11.86 -3.99 29.10
CA MET A 1 10.66 -3.11 29.14
C MET A 1 10.90 -1.65 28.76
N ARG A 2 12.14 -1.17 28.55
CA ARG A 2 12.42 0.25 28.23
C ARG A 2 12.62 0.59 26.74
N ASP A 3 12.57 -0.40 25.85
CA ASP A 3 12.80 -0.18 24.41
C ASP A 3 11.52 -0.04 23.58
N LYS A 4 10.33 -0.26 24.15
CA LYS A 4 9.06 -0.17 23.40
C LYS A 4 8.67 1.26 23.02
N GLU A 5 9.14 2.28 23.75
CA GLU A 5 8.77 3.68 23.49
C GLU A 5 9.61 4.37 22.40
N ARG A 6 10.78 3.83 22.04
CA ARG A 6 11.65 4.40 21.00
C ARG A 6 11.20 4.10 19.56
N PHE A 7 10.27 3.16 19.37
CA PHE A 7 9.88 2.67 18.04
C PHE A 7 8.49 3.12 17.56
N TYR A 8 7.83 4.07 18.24
CA TYR A 8 6.54 4.63 17.79
C TYR A 8 6.69 6.04 17.19
N PRO A 9 7.27 6.23 15.98
CA PRO A 9 7.27 7.52 15.32
C PRO A 9 5.97 7.71 14.52
N ASP A 10 4.86 7.95 15.23
CA ASP A 10 3.77 8.85 14.82
C ASP A 10 2.62 8.71 15.83
N THR A 11 2.47 9.71 16.70
CA THR A 11 1.28 9.88 17.54
C THR A 11 0.14 10.52 16.73
N ARG A 12 -0.04 10.09 15.46
CA ARG A 12 -1.17 10.58 14.67
C ARG A 12 -2.46 10.19 15.40
N PRO A 13 -3.33 11.17 15.75
CA PRO A 13 -4.55 10.88 16.45
C PRO A 13 -5.40 9.96 15.57
N LEU A 14 -5.87 8.85 16.14
CA LEU A 14 -6.88 8.04 15.47
C LEU A 14 -8.17 8.87 15.42
N LEU A 15 -8.82 8.95 14.27
CA LEU A 15 -10.18 9.50 14.19
C LEU A 15 -11.06 8.81 15.23
N SER A 16 -11.88 9.55 15.99
CA SER A 16 -12.86 8.92 16.87
C SER A 16 -13.96 8.20 16.06
N ASN A 17 -14.66 7.24 16.67
CA ASN A 17 -15.83 6.62 16.03
C ASN A 17 -16.91 7.65 15.69
N GLU A 18 -17.03 8.71 16.51
CA GLU A 18 -17.91 9.84 16.23
C GLU A 18 -17.48 10.59 14.96
N ALA A 19 -16.19 10.92 14.84
CA ALA A 19 -15.64 11.60 13.68
C ALA A 19 -15.80 10.78 12.39
N ILE A 20 -15.54 9.48 12.45
CA ILE A 20 -15.80 8.54 11.35
C ILE A 20 -17.28 8.56 10.97
N GLY A 21 -18.16 8.41 11.96
CA GLY A 21 -19.61 8.45 11.75
C GLY A 21 -20.07 9.77 11.11
N ARG A 22 -19.42 10.89 11.42
CA ARG A 22 -19.71 12.18 10.81
C ARG A 22 -19.17 12.31 9.39
N LEU A 23 -17.94 11.84 9.12
CA LEU A 23 -17.37 11.80 7.76
C LEU A 23 -18.28 11.02 6.81
N VAL A 24 -18.69 9.82 7.24
CA VAL A 24 -19.51 8.92 6.41
C VAL A 24 -20.90 9.52 6.15
N ARG A 25 -21.55 10.06 7.20
CA ARG A 25 -22.94 10.55 7.12
C ARG A 25 -23.10 11.94 6.54
N TYR A 26 -22.16 12.86 6.77
CA TYR A 26 -22.38 14.29 6.53
C TYR A 26 -21.41 14.94 5.54
N CYS A 27 -20.29 14.30 5.18
CA CYS A 27 -19.33 14.89 4.24
C CYS A 27 -19.60 14.46 2.79
N HIS A 28 -20.28 15.31 2.03
CA HIS A 28 -20.63 15.12 0.62
C HIS A 28 -19.72 15.90 -0.35
N SER A 29 -18.73 16.64 0.17
CA SER A 29 -17.73 17.33 -0.64
C SER A 29 -16.34 17.33 0.03
N GLU A 30 -15.30 17.56 -0.77
CA GLU A 30 -13.92 17.72 -0.28
C GLU A 30 -13.79 18.83 0.77
N ALA A 31 -14.51 19.95 0.58
CA ALA A 31 -14.51 21.07 1.53
C ALA A 31 -15.07 20.67 2.91
N GLN A 32 -16.10 19.82 2.94
CA GLN A 32 -16.67 19.30 4.19
C GLN A 32 -15.71 18.33 4.87
N VAL A 33 -15.04 17.44 4.11
CA VAL A 33 -14.00 16.55 4.63
C VAL A 33 -12.86 17.36 5.25
N LYS A 34 -12.33 18.36 4.54
CA LYS A 34 -11.29 19.26 5.03
C LYS A 34 -11.68 19.95 6.33
N THR A 35 -12.89 20.50 6.39
CA THR A 35 -13.39 21.20 7.57
C THR A 35 -13.48 20.27 8.78
N LEU A 36 -13.96 19.04 8.58
CA LEU A 36 -14.11 18.07 9.65
C LEU A 36 -12.76 17.53 10.12
N LEU A 37 -11.89 17.08 9.22
CA LEU A 37 -10.56 16.55 9.58
C LEU A 37 -9.72 17.60 10.32
N LYS A 38 -9.81 18.88 9.92
CA LYS A 38 -9.15 19.98 10.64
C LYS A 38 -9.68 20.15 12.07
N LYS A 39 -11.00 19.97 12.29
CA LYS A 39 -11.59 20.04 13.64
C LYS A 39 -11.14 18.88 14.54
N GLU A 40 -10.89 17.72 13.95
CA GLU A 40 -10.36 16.53 14.65
C GLU A 40 -8.83 16.59 14.85
N GLY A 41 -8.18 17.70 14.53
CA GLY A 41 -6.73 17.88 14.71
C GLY A 41 -5.86 17.12 13.70
N LEU A 42 -6.44 16.59 12.62
CA LEU A 42 -5.68 15.90 11.57
C LEU A 42 -5.18 16.89 10.51
N SER A 43 -3.87 17.12 10.51
CA SER A 43 -3.18 17.88 9.47
C SER A 43 -2.80 16.95 8.33
N LEU A 44 -3.65 16.87 7.30
CA LEU A 44 -3.40 16.12 6.07
C LEU A 44 -3.09 17.07 4.91
N SER A 45 -2.27 16.63 3.95
CA SER A 45 -2.07 17.35 2.68
C SER A 45 -3.40 17.51 1.91
N PRO A 46 -3.52 18.52 1.02
CA PRO A 46 -4.69 18.68 0.16
C PRO A 46 -5.09 17.40 -0.58
N ASP A 47 -4.10 16.71 -1.17
CA ASP A 47 -4.31 15.45 -1.88
C ASP A 47 -4.75 14.33 -0.95
N SER A 48 -4.22 14.27 0.27
CA SER A 48 -4.68 13.28 1.26
C SER A 48 -6.14 13.52 1.63
N MET A 49 -6.57 14.77 1.84
CA MET A 49 -7.97 15.09 2.15
C MET A 49 -8.91 14.77 0.99
N ARG A 50 -8.49 15.11 -0.24
CA ARG A 50 -9.21 14.75 -1.47
C ARG A 50 -9.34 13.23 -1.61
N ASN A 51 -8.27 12.48 -1.33
CA ASN A 51 -8.28 11.02 -1.33
C ASN A 51 -9.22 10.44 -0.26
N VAL A 52 -9.31 11.04 0.93
CA VAL A 52 -10.32 10.64 1.94
C VAL A 52 -11.74 10.82 1.39
N PHE A 53 -12.02 11.94 0.70
CA PHE A 53 -13.32 12.14 0.07
C PHE A 53 -13.64 11.05 -0.97
N TYR A 54 -12.69 10.71 -1.85
CA TYR A 54 -12.89 9.63 -2.81
C TYR A 54 -13.11 8.27 -2.12
N ALA A 55 -12.38 7.98 -1.05
CA ALA A 55 -12.61 6.78 -0.26
C ALA A 55 -14.04 6.72 0.31
N LEU A 56 -14.61 7.86 0.72
CA LEU A 56 -15.99 7.94 1.21
C LEU A 56 -17.02 7.74 0.09
N LEU A 57 -16.74 8.21 -1.13
CA LEU A 57 -17.61 7.95 -2.28
C LEU A 57 -17.69 6.45 -2.59
N VAL A 58 -16.54 5.77 -2.62
CA VAL A 58 -16.51 4.30 -2.80
C VAL A 58 -17.27 3.61 -1.67
N LEU A 59 -16.97 3.94 -0.40
CA LEU A 59 -17.60 3.28 0.76
C LEU A 59 -19.15 3.35 0.72
N ARG A 60 -19.72 4.42 0.16
CA ARG A 60 -21.17 4.57 0.00
C ARG A 60 -21.77 3.59 -1.02
N GLU A 61 -20.99 3.15 -2.00
CA GLU A 61 -21.42 2.18 -3.01
C GLU A 61 -21.30 0.73 -2.49
N ILE A 62 -20.34 0.44 -1.59
CA ILE A 62 -20.14 -0.89 -1.00
C ILE A 62 -21.11 -1.16 0.18
N ARG A 63 -22.31 -0.56 0.20
CA ARG A 63 -23.28 -0.90 1.25
C ARG A 63 -23.82 -2.31 1.00
N VAL A 64 -23.08 -3.28 1.53
CA VAL A 64 -23.41 -4.70 1.54
C VAL A 64 -23.92 -5.11 2.92
N ASP A 65 -24.82 -6.09 2.98
CA ASP A 65 -25.39 -6.60 4.23
C ASP A 65 -24.39 -7.43 5.07
N THR A 66 -23.15 -7.58 4.58
CA THR A 66 -22.08 -8.33 5.24
C THR A 66 -21.15 -7.40 6.02
N PRO A 67 -20.77 -7.73 7.27
CA PRO A 67 -19.78 -6.97 8.01
C PRO A 67 -18.43 -6.91 7.28
N PHE A 68 -17.81 -5.73 7.26
CA PHE A 68 -16.47 -5.54 6.72
C PHE A 68 -15.76 -4.38 7.43
N SER A 69 -14.43 -4.34 7.29
CA SER A 69 -13.61 -3.19 7.67
C SER A 69 -13.10 -2.51 6.42
N TYR A 70 -13.08 -1.17 6.42
CA TYR A 70 -12.66 -0.35 5.28
C TYR A 70 -11.74 0.76 5.76
N PHE A 71 -10.52 0.78 5.25
CA PHE A 71 -9.51 1.72 5.71
C PHE A 71 -8.52 2.11 4.61
N ILE A 72 -8.00 3.32 4.76
CA ILE A 72 -6.95 3.88 3.90
C ILE A 72 -5.59 3.64 4.56
N TYR A 73 -4.58 3.29 3.77
CA TYR A 73 -3.20 3.16 4.23
C TYR A 73 -2.23 3.93 3.32
N GLY A 74 -0.94 3.84 3.59
CA GLY A 74 0.09 4.48 2.77
C GLY A 74 0.12 6.01 2.90
N SER A 75 0.58 6.70 1.85
CA SER A 75 0.86 8.14 1.87
C SER A 75 -0.35 8.98 2.30
N THR A 76 -1.56 8.60 1.87
CA THR A 76 -2.81 9.28 2.24
C THR A 76 -3.06 9.19 3.75
N ALA A 77 -2.93 8.00 4.36
CA ALA A 77 -3.08 7.84 5.80
C ALA A 77 -2.01 8.59 6.60
N THR A 78 -0.81 8.73 6.02
CA THR A 78 0.28 9.55 6.60
C THR A 78 0.17 11.04 6.36
N GLY A 79 -0.85 11.50 5.61
CA GLY A 79 -1.01 12.93 5.29
C GLY A 79 0.01 13.47 4.28
N LYS A 80 0.75 12.59 3.60
CA LYS A 80 1.85 12.93 2.69
C LYS A 80 1.53 12.68 1.22
N ALA A 81 0.30 12.31 0.88
CA ALA A 81 -0.09 12.19 -0.53
C ALA A 81 0.15 13.51 -1.27
N GLY A 82 0.71 13.43 -2.47
CA GLY A 82 0.99 14.58 -3.35
C GLY A 82 2.19 15.44 -2.93
N LEU A 83 2.84 15.16 -1.79
CA LEU A 83 3.99 15.97 -1.35
C LEU A 83 5.29 15.59 -2.06
N GLU A 84 5.38 14.37 -2.59
CA GLU A 84 6.57 13.90 -3.30
C GLU A 84 6.18 13.03 -4.49
N SER A 85 6.92 13.13 -5.60
CA SER A 85 6.78 12.23 -6.75
C SER A 85 6.96 10.78 -6.32
N ARG A 86 6.18 9.85 -6.85
CA ARG A 86 6.32 8.44 -6.45
C ARG A 86 7.49 7.80 -7.14
N ILE A 87 7.95 6.71 -6.54
CA ILE A 87 8.94 5.81 -7.14
C ILE A 87 8.19 4.56 -7.58
N GLN A 88 8.36 4.20 -8.84
CA GLN A 88 7.98 2.89 -9.36
C GLN A 88 9.20 1.98 -9.32
N GLU A 89 9.00 0.76 -8.86
CA GLU A 89 10.00 -0.28 -8.75
C GLU A 89 9.66 -1.44 -9.69
N PHE A 90 10.61 -1.87 -10.50
CA PHE A 90 10.57 -3.05 -11.34
C PHE A 90 11.51 -4.10 -10.77
N GLN A 91 10.99 -5.17 -10.17
CA GLN A 91 11.77 -6.27 -9.62
C GLN A 91 11.98 -7.35 -10.67
N PHE A 92 13.23 -7.71 -10.97
CA PHE A 92 13.54 -8.74 -11.95
C PHE A 92 13.76 -10.10 -11.29
N TRP A 93 13.09 -11.14 -11.79
CA TRP A 93 13.09 -12.48 -11.22
C TRP A 93 13.39 -13.55 -12.29
N GLN A 94 14.08 -14.62 -11.88
CA GLN A 94 14.16 -15.89 -12.61
C GLN A 94 13.82 -17.06 -11.71
N GLY A 95 12.57 -17.55 -11.82
CA GLY A 95 12.07 -18.55 -10.90
C GLY A 95 12.02 -17.92 -9.50
N GLU A 96 12.74 -18.51 -8.55
CA GLU A 96 12.83 -17.99 -7.18
C GLU A 96 13.98 -17.00 -6.97
N ASN A 97 14.82 -16.79 -7.98
CA ASN A 97 16.00 -15.93 -7.86
C ASN A 97 15.63 -14.46 -8.16
N PHE A 98 15.94 -13.56 -7.24
CA PHE A 98 15.79 -12.12 -7.40
C PHE A 98 17.08 -11.53 -7.95
N PHE A 99 17.05 -10.77 -9.04
CA PHE A 99 18.27 -10.18 -9.63
C PHE A 99 18.50 -8.72 -9.27
N GLY A 100 17.51 -8.04 -8.70
CA GLY A 100 17.57 -6.63 -8.38
C GLY A 100 16.39 -5.85 -8.90
N SER A 101 16.44 -4.54 -8.71
CA SER A 101 15.33 -3.65 -9.01
C SER A 101 15.75 -2.43 -9.82
N THR A 102 14.92 -2.07 -10.78
CA THR A 102 14.99 -0.77 -11.46
C THR A 102 13.95 0.18 -10.89
N PHE A 103 14.39 1.40 -10.59
CA PHE A 103 13.58 2.46 -10.02
C PHE A 103 13.50 3.65 -10.96
N ARG A 104 12.35 4.34 -10.96
CA ARG A 104 12.16 5.63 -11.62
C ARG A 104 11.13 6.48 -10.89
N PHE A 105 11.12 7.79 -11.14
CA PHE A 105 9.97 8.60 -10.77
C PHE A 105 8.78 8.28 -11.67
N TYR A 106 7.60 8.15 -11.08
CA TYR A 106 6.38 7.85 -11.82
C TYR A 106 5.16 8.46 -11.11
N GLY A 107 4.35 9.20 -11.87
CA GLY A 107 2.98 9.59 -11.52
C GLY A 107 2.79 10.36 -10.19
N ASP A 108 1.52 10.67 -9.93
CA ASP A 108 1.05 11.31 -8.70
C ASP A 108 0.66 10.27 -7.64
N SER A 109 0.49 10.74 -6.39
CA SER A 109 0.07 9.88 -5.27
C SER A 109 -1.23 9.15 -5.58
N ASP A 110 -1.25 7.84 -5.33
CA ASP A 110 -2.48 7.06 -5.39
C ASP A 110 -3.24 7.08 -4.06
N LEU A 111 -4.46 6.58 -4.15
CA LEU A 111 -5.26 6.17 -3.02
C LEU A 111 -5.24 4.64 -2.93
N ASP A 112 -4.63 4.15 -1.85
CA ASP A 112 -4.61 2.74 -1.50
C ASP A 112 -5.60 2.45 -0.36
N ILE A 113 -6.55 1.56 -0.64
CA ILE A 113 -7.61 1.15 0.27
C ILE A 113 -7.55 -0.35 0.50
N ARG A 114 -7.82 -0.77 1.73
CA ARG A 114 -8.09 -2.16 2.08
C ARG A 114 -9.53 -2.34 2.54
N CYS A 115 -10.13 -3.43 2.08
CA CYS A 115 -11.35 -4.01 2.61
C CYS A 115 -11.01 -5.36 3.24
N LEU A 116 -11.46 -5.61 4.47
CA LEU A 116 -11.40 -6.92 5.10
C LEU A 116 -12.81 -7.42 5.37
N SER A 117 -13.13 -8.65 4.97
CA SER A 117 -14.48 -9.20 5.06
C SER A 117 -14.49 -10.72 5.22
N GLU A 118 -15.57 -11.27 5.74
CA GLU A 118 -15.85 -12.72 5.69
C GLU A 118 -16.29 -13.16 4.28
N ALA A 119 -16.81 -12.24 3.47
CA ALA A 119 -17.22 -12.47 2.09
C ALA A 119 -16.55 -11.44 1.14
N PRO A 120 -15.23 -11.55 0.88
CA PRO A 120 -14.51 -10.61 0.01
C PRO A 120 -15.07 -10.59 -1.42
N GLU A 121 -15.60 -11.69 -1.92
CA GLU A 121 -16.19 -11.81 -3.26
C GLU A 121 -17.44 -10.94 -3.42
N ALA A 122 -18.29 -10.86 -2.39
CA ALA A 122 -19.50 -10.04 -2.41
C ALA A 122 -19.18 -8.54 -2.49
N ILE A 123 -18.14 -8.11 -1.76
CA ILE A 123 -17.58 -6.76 -1.85
C ILE A 123 -17.00 -6.51 -3.24
N GLY A 124 -16.22 -7.48 -3.75
CA GLY A 124 -15.61 -7.41 -5.07
C GLY A 124 -16.63 -7.25 -6.18
N ALA A 125 -17.68 -8.07 -6.18
CA ALA A 125 -18.78 -8.00 -7.15
C ALA A 125 -19.51 -6.65 -7.10
N THR A 126 -19.72 -6.10 -5.89
CA THR A 126 -20.33 -4.77 -5.74
C THR A 126 -19.45 -3.66 -6.30
N LEU A 127 -18.16 -3.70 -6.01
CA LEU A 127 -17.19 -2.73 -6.54
C LEU A 127 -17.03 -2.82 -8.06
N GLN A 128 -17.03 -4.03 -8.63
CA GLN A 128 -17.02 -4.23 -10.07
C GLN A 128 -18.26 -3.60 -10.74
N ARG A 129 -19.45 -3.82 -10.19
CA ARG A 129 -20.69 -3.19 -10.71
C ARG A 129 -20.65 -1.66 -10.69
N CYS A 130 -20.02 -1.07 -9.67
CA CYS A 130 -19.90 0.39 -9.54
C CYS A 130 -18.65 0.96 -10.23
N GLN A 131 -17.83 0.13 -10.89
CA GLN A 131 -16.53 0.54 -11.44
C GLN A 131 -16.64 1.64 -12.48
N GLU A 132 -17.54 1.50 -13.45
CA GLU A 132 -17.71 2.50 -14.51
C GLU A 132 -18.23 3.83 -13.96
N LYS A 133 -19.17 3.77 -13.01
CA LYS A 133 -19.73 4.94 -12.33
C LYS A 133 -18.65 5.72 -11.58
N LEU A 134 -17.84 5.02 -10.78
CA LEU A 134 -16.82 5.63 -9.94
C LEU A 134 -15.57 6.07 -10.73
N ARG A 135 -15.19 5.34 -11.79
CA ARG A 135 -14.03 5.65 -12.64
C ARG A 135 -14.10 7.05 -13.26
N ARG A 136 -15.30 7.56 -13.55
CA ARG A 136 -15.49 8.90 -14.13
C ARG A 136 -15.30 10.04 -13.13
N LEU A 137 -15.32 9.73 -11.84
CA LEU A 137 -15.39 10.72 -10.76
C LEU A 137 -14.12 10.75 -9.89
N MET A 138 -13.21 9.80 -10.10
CA MET A 138 -12.10 9.53 -9.18
C MET A 138 -10.74 9.43 -9.91
N PRO A 139 -9.64 9.82 -9.25
CA PRO A 139 -8.28 9.50 -9.70
C PRO A 139 -8.04 7.98 -9.65
N PRO A 140 -6.89 7.48 -10.14
CA PRO A 140 -6.54 6.08 -10.02
C PRO A 140 -6.56 5.60 -8.56
N VAL A 141 -7.56 4.78 -8.23
CA VAL A 141 -7.74 4.19 -6.89
C VAL A 141 -7.57 2.69 -6.99
N GLY A 142 -6.75 2.11 -6.11
CA GLY A 142 -6.69 0.66 -5.96
C GLY A 142 -7.28 0.23 -4.64
N ILE A 143 -8.25 -0.66 -4.73
CA ILE A 143 -8.90 -1.28 -3.58
C ILE A 143 -8.52 -2.74 -3.59
N ARG A 144 -7.92 -3.20 -2.50
CA ARG A 144 -7.66 -4.62 -2.30
C ARG A 144 -8.61 -5.17 -1.24
N ILE A 145 -9.13 -6.36 -1.50
CA ILE A 145 -10.23 -6.94 -0.73
C ILE A 145 -9.78 -8.31 -0.26
N ASP A 146 -9.47 -8.45 1.03
CA ASP A 146 -8.97 -9.69 1.58
C ASP A 146 -9.99 -10.33 2.52
N SER A 147 -9.88 -11.65 2.69
CA SER A 147 -10.61 -12.35 3.74
C SER A 147 -10.02 -12.03 5.12
N TYR A 148 -10.84 -12.17 6.16
CA TYR A 148 -10.35 -12.13 7.53
C TYR A 148 -9.31 -13.21 7.82
N ASP A 149 -9.50 -14.42 7.28
CA ASP A 149 -8.56 -15.53 7.47
C ASP A 149 -7.19 -15.20 6.87
N PHE A 150 -7.14 -14.66 5.65
CA PHE A 150 -5.89 -14.24 5.02
C PHE A 150 -5.17 -13.16 5.84
N ALA A 151 -5.90 -12.18 6.35
CA ALA A 151 -5.33 -11.14 7.21
C ALA A 151 -4.82 -11.72 8.53
N PHE A 152 -5.53 -12.67 9.12
CA PHE A 152 -5.15 -13.33 10.36
C PHE A 152 -3.90 -14.19 10.18
N GLU A 153 -3.83 -14.98 9.11
CA GLU A 153 -2.65 -15.76 8.73
C GLU A 153 -1.42 -14.87 8.52
N ASP A 154 -1.57 -13.75 7.80
CA ASP A 154 -0.46 -12.80 7.62
C ASP A 154 0.01 -12.21 8.95
N ILE A 155 -0.92 -11.84 9.84
CA ILE A 155 -0.60 -11.27 11.15
C ILE A 155 0.08 -12.27 12.08
N THR A 156 -0.31 -13.54 12.03
CA THR A 156 0.18 -14.58 12.95
C THR A 156 1.46 -15.25 12.44
N ASN A 157 1.79 -15.13 11.15
CA ASN A 157 3.06 -15.62 10.61
C ASN A 157 4.25 -14.82 11.17
N GLN A 158 5.10 -15.48 11.97
CA GLN A 158 6.29 -14.89 12.59
C GLN A 158 7.60 -15.18 11.85
N GLU A 159 7.55 -15.89 10.72
CA GLU A 159 8.74 -16.26 9.94
C GLU A 159 9.27 -15.09 9.09
N ALA A 160 8.40 -14.15 8.73
CA ALA A 160 8.72 -12.99 7.91
C ALA A 160 7.97 -11.72 8.37
N PRO A 161 8.41 -10.53 7.93
CA PRO A 161 7.66 -9.29 8.15
C PRO A 161 6.23 -9.38 7.61
N SER A 162 5.26 -8.93 8.40
CA SER A 162 3.84 -8.94 8.01
C SER A 162 3.40 -7.60 7.46
N PHE A 163 2.66 -7.64 6.36
CA PHE A 163 2.03 -6.46 5.78
C PHE A 163 0.98 -5.87 6.73
N TYR A 164 0.12 -6.71 7.31
CA TYR A 164 -0.94 -6.27 8.20
C TYR A 164 -0.42 -5.79 9.56
N ARG A 165 0.64 -6.39 10.12
CA ARG A 165 1.29 -5.82 11.32
C ARG A 165 1.90 -4.45 11.02
N GLY A 166 2.62 -4.33 9.89
CA GLY A 166 3.19 -3.05 9.44
C GLY A 166 2.12 -1.96 9.29
N ILE A 167 0.97 -2.27 8.69
CA ILE A 167 -0.08 -1.26 8.49
C ILE A 167 -0.88 -0.99 9.77
N LEU A 168 -1.45 -2.04 10.37
CA LEU A 168 -2.41 -1.89 11.46
C LEU A 168 -1.75 -1.43 12.76
N VAL A 169 -0.51 -1.89 13.02
CA VAL A 169 0.18 -1.64 14.28
C VAL A 169 1.21 -0.51 14.15
N LEU A 170 2.09 -0.58 13.14
CA LEU A 170 3.21 0.37 13.02
C LEU A 170 2.81 1.69 12.35
N ASN A 171 2.06 1.64 11.24
CA ASN A 171 1.77 2.82 10.43
C ASN A 171 0.41 3.48 10.70
N LYS A 172 -0.51 2.77 11.37
CA LYS A 172 -1.89 3.15 11.75
C LYS A 172 -2.73 3.68 10.58
N PRO A 173 -3.67 2.89 10.04
CA PRO A 173 -4.48 3.32 8.92
C PRO A 173 -5.54 4.36 9.31
N LEU A 174 -6.08 5.07 8.31
CA LEU A 174 -7.29 5.86 8.48
C LEU A 174 -8.51 4.96 8.28
N VAL A 175 -9.10 4.52 9.38
CA VAL A 175 -10.30 3.65 9.36
C VAL A 175 -11.53 4.48 9.06
N LEU A 176 -12.34 4.07 8.09
CA LEU A 176 -13.60 4.75 7.73
C LEU A 176 -14.85 3.88 7.94
N TYR A 177 -14.69 2.56 8.11
CA TYR A 177 -15.78 1.65 8.49
C TYR A 177 -15.24 0.39 9.18
N GLY A 178 -16.06 -0.21 10.05
CA GLY A 178 -15.76 -1.48 10.71
C GLY A 178 -14.56 -1.43 11.68
N ARG A 179 -14.44 -0.36 12.47
CA ARG A 179 -13.34 -0.19 13.43
C ARG A 179 -13.30 -1.31 14.47
N ASP A 180 -14.43 -1.63 15.09
CA ASP A 180 -14.45 -2.58 16.21
C ASP A 180 -13.90 -3.97 15.79
N LYS A 181 -14.20 -4.40 14.56
CA LYS A 181 -13.61 -5.61 13.96
C LYS A 181 -12.10 -5.44 13.71
N LEU A 182 -11.67 -4.29 13.19
CA LEU A 182 -10.26 -4.02 12.93
C LEU A 182 -9.43 -3.93 14.21
N ASP A 183 -9.99 -3.43 15.31
CA ASP A 183 -9.32 -3.33 16.61
C ASP A 183 -8.97 -4.71 17.19
N ALA A 184 -9.76 -5.74 16.85
CA ALA A 184 -9.41 -7.13 17.16
C ALA A 184 -8.14 -7.57 16.41
N PHE A 185 -8.03 -7.28 15.10
CA PHE A 185 -6.81 -7.55 14.33
C PHE A 185 -5.61 -6.76 14.85
N VAL A 186 -5.80 -5.50 15.25
CA VAL A 186 -4.74 -4.68 15.87
C VAL A 186 -4.24 -5.36 17.15
N SER A 187 -5.14 -5.86 17.99
CA SER A 187 -4.79 -6.54 19.25
C SER A 187 -3.99 -7.82 19.01
N VAL A 188 -4.39 -8.63 18.03
CA VAL A 188 -3.63 -9.82 17.61
C VAL A 188 -2.27 -9.40 17.04
N GLY A 189 -2.23 -8.36 16.21
CA GLY A 189 -1.00 -7.84 15.60
C GLY A 189 0.01 -7.32 16.62
N VAL A 190 -0.44 -6.64 17.67
CA VAL A 190 0.43 -6.22 18.78
C VAL A 190 1.06 -7.42 19.50
N THR A 191 0.31 -8.51 19.62
CA THR A 191 0.79 -9.75 20.27
C THR A 191 1.83 -10.48 19.42
N HIS A 192 1.70 -10.42 18.09
CA HIS A 192 2.56 -11.14 17.14
C HIS A 192 3.64 -10.27 16.48
N LEU A 193 3.80 -9.03 16.93
CA LEU A 193 4.80 -8.10 16.41
C LEU A 193 6.22 -8.58 16.70
N ILE A 194 7.06 -8.67 15.67
CA ILE A 194 8.45 -9.14 15.76
C ILE A 194 9.44 -8.01 15.42
N PRO A 195 10.71 -8.07 15.89
CA PRO A 195 11.71 -7.05 15.58
C PRO A 195 11.87 -6.77 14.08
N GLN A 196 11.78 -7.82 13.24
CA GLN A 196 11.92 -7.73 11.80
C GLN A 196 10.85 -6.85 11.14
N ASP A 197 9.65 -6.70 11.74
CA ASP A 197 8.63 -5.79 11.21
C ASP A 197 9.11 -4.33 11.30
N PHE A 198 9.73 -3.95 12.42
CA PHE A 198 10.28 -2.61 12.62
C PHE A 198 11.46 -2.35 11.69
N ASP A 199 12.37 -3.32 11.59
CA ASP A 199 13.52 -3.22 10.71
C ASP A 199 13.09 -3.09 9.24
N CYS A 200 12.10 -3.87 8.82
CA CYS A 200 11.52 -3.80 7.48
C CYS A 200 10.94 -2.39 7.20
N GLU A 201 10.07 -1.86 8.07
CA GLU A 201 9.49 -0.52 7.89
C GLU A 201 10.54 0.60 7.88
N ASN A 202 11.56 0.50 8.73
CA ASN A 202 12.66 1.45 8.75
C ASN A 202 13.48 1.37 7.46
N GLN A 203 13.86 0.16 7.04
CA GLN A 203 14.61 -0.06 5.81
C GLN A 203 13.82 0.35 4.57
N MET A 204 12.50 0.14 4.51
CA MET A 204 11.64 0.65 3.44
C MET A 204 11.72 2.17 3.31
N ARG A 205 11.69 2.89 4.44
CA ARG A 205 11.81 4.36 4.46
C ARG A 205 13.19 4.81 4.00
N GLN A 206 14.24 4.14 4.47
CA GLN A 206 15.63 4.42 4.09
C GLN A 206 15.86 4.13 2.60
N ALA A 207 15.36 3.00 2.09
CA ALA A 207 15.44 2.63 0.68
C ALA A 207 14.76 3.67 -0.21
N LYS A 208 13.54 4.11 0.13
CA LYS A 208 12.85 5.18 -0.61
C LYS A 208 13.64 6.49 -0.62
N SER A 209 14.20 6.88 0.53
CA SER A 209 15.01 8.10 0.63
C SER A 209 16.30 7.99 -0.20
N PHE A 210 16.99 6.86 -0.11
CA PHE A 210 18.20 6.57 -0.89
C PHE A 210 17.92 6.59 -2.39
N VAL A 211 16.95 5.80 -2.86
CA VAL A 211 16.57 5.74 -4.28
C VAL A 211 16.15 7.12 -4.77
N ARG A 212 15.33 7.86 -4.01
CA ARG A 212 14.94 9.22 -4.36
C ARG A 212 16.14 10.14 -4.54
N SER A 213 17.13 10.07 -3.64
CA SER A 213 18.33 10.91 -3.74
C SER A 213 19.11 10.65 -5.02
N ARG A 214 19.26 9.37 -5.39
CA ARG A 214 19.95 8.94 -6.61
C ARG A 214 19.18 9.30 -7.88
N LEU A 215 17.86 9.17 -7.87
CA LEU A 215 17.01 9.56 -9.00
C LEU A 215 16.96 11.08 -9.25
N LYS A 216 17.50 11.92 -8.34
CA LYS A 216 17.71 13.33 -8.67
C LYS A 216 18.88 13.54 -9.64
N GLU A 217 19.77 12.56 -9.74
CA GLU A 217 20.98 12.58 -10.57
C GLU A 217 20.78 11.81 -11.89
N THR A 218 19.77 10.92 -11.95
CA THR A 218 19.44 10.08 -13.12
C THR A 218 17.93 9.85 -13.23
N ASN A 219 17.42 9.64 -14.45
CA ASN A 219 15.99 9.35 -14.66
C ASN A 219 15.60 7.93 -14.22
N VAL A 220 16.56 6.99 -14.26
CA VAL A 220 16.37 5.58 -13.94
C VAL A 220 17.58 5.10 -13.13
N LEU A 221 17.32 4.27 -12.13
CA LEU A 221 18.34 3.67 -11.27
C LEU A 221 18.12 2.16 -11.20
N TYR A 222 19.06 1.38 -11.73
CA TYR A 222 19.12 -0.06 -11.46
C TYR A 222 20.05 -0.34 -10.28
N LEU A 223 19.59 -1.17 -9.34
CA LEU A 223 20.40 -1.70 -8.25
C LEU A 223 20.33 -3.23 -8.26
N PRO A 224 21.47 -3.94 -8.38
CA PRO A 224 21.48 -5.40 -8.33
C PRO A 224 21.11 -5.90 -6.93
N GLU A 225 20.62 -7.14 -6.84
CA GLU A 225 20.24 -7.81 -5.59
C GLU A 225 21.31 -7.65 -4.51
N SER A 226 22.58 -7.93 -4.83
CA SER A 226 23.68 -7.92 -3.85
C SER A 226 23.84 -6.56 -3.16
N GLN A 227 23.67 -5.46 -3.91
CA GLN A 227 23.71 -4.10 -3.35
C GLN A 227 22.47 -3.80 -2.51
N LEU A 228 21.28 -4.16 -3.01
CA LEU A 228 20.02 -3.96 -2.28
C LEU A 228 20.02 -4.70 -0.94
N LYS A 229 20.49 -5.96 -0.94
CA LYS A 229 20.58 -6.80 0.26
C LYS A 229 21.66 -6.31 1.22
N GLN A 230 22.78 -5.80 0.73
CA GLN A 230 23.81 -5.21 1.59
C GLN A 230 23.29 -3.94 2.30
N LEU A 231 22.55 -3.09 1.60
CA LEU A 231 22.04 -1.82 2.13
C LEU A 231 20.80 -2.01 3.00
N PHE A 232 19.89 -2.90 2.61
CA PHE A 232 18.60 -3.11 3.26
C PHE A 232 18.29 -4.62 3.38
N PRO A 233 19.02 -5.34 4.26
CA PRO A 233 19.06 -6.80 4.30
C PRO A 233 17.75 -7.47 4.73
N VAL A 234 16.84 -6.76 5.40
CA VAL A 234 15.53 -7.32 5.81
C VAL A 234 14.50 -7.05 4.73
N TYR A 235 14.47 -5.83 4.18
CA TYR A 235 13.46 -5.45 3.18
C TYR A 235 13.69 -6.11 1.82
N TYR A 236 14.95 -6.24 1.37
CA TYR A 236 15.29 -6.89 0.10
C TYR A 236 15.86 -8.31 0.29
N ASP A 237 15.53 -9.01 1.40
CA ASP A 237 15.80 -10.44 1.45
C ASP A 237 14.89 -11.18 0.46
N PRO A 238 15.41 -12.04 -0.43
CA PRO A 238 14.60 -12.76 -1.41
C PRO A 238 13.46 -13.57 -0.81
N THR A 239 13.67 -14.16 0.37
CA THR A 239 12.64 -14.94 1.09
C THR A 239 11.48 -14.04 1.49
N ASN A 240 11.80 -12.88 2.10
CA ASN A 240 10.80 -11.90 2.51
C ASN A 240 10.08 -11.29 1.30
N LEU A 241 10.82 -10.96 0.23
CA LEU A 241 10.25 -10.43 -1.00
C LEU A 241 9.28 -11.42 -1.65
N LYS A 242 9.63 -12.72 -1.68
CA LYS A 242 8.78 -13.78 -2.22
C LYS A 242 7.46 -13.86 -1.46
N GLU A 243 7.52 -13.93 -0.13
CA GLU A 243 6.33 -13.93 0.75
C GLU A 243 5.43 -12.70 0.50
N VAL A 244 6.03 -11.51 0.48
CA VAL A 244 5.29 -10.25 0.24
C VAL A 244 4.67 -10.22 -1.17
N ASN A 245 5.38 -10.71 -2.19
CA ASN A 245 4.90 -10.72 -3.57
C ASN A 245 3.79 -11.76 -3.81
N ILE A 246 3.88 -12.95 -3.20
CA ILE A 246 2.82 -13.96 -3.25
C ILE A 246 1.55 -13.41 -2.62
N LYS A 247 1.64 -12.87 -1.39
CA LYS A 247 0.50 -12.28 -0.68
C LYS A 247 -0.14 -11.12 -1.46
N ARG A 248 0.65 -10.30 -2.16
CA ARG A 248 0.14 -9.23 -3.04
C ARG A 248 -0.61 -9.75 -4.27
N ARG A 249 -0.34 -10.96 -4.77
CA ARG A 249 -1.10 -11.55 -5.88
C ARG A 249 -2.39 -12.19 -5.42
N LEU A 250 -2.34 -12.90 -4.29
CA LEU A 250 -3.49 -13.59 -3.75
C LEU A 250 -4.59 -12.63 -3.32
N SER A 251 -4.21 -11.41 -2.95
CA SER A 251 -5.10 -10.31 -2.62
C SER A 251 -5.75 -9.69 -3.87
N PRO A 252 -7.04 -9.95 -4.17
CA PRO A 252 -7.74 -9.38 -5.32
C PRO A 252 -7.69 -7.84 -5.30
N LYS A 253 -7.36 -7.23 -6.43
CA LYS A 253 -7.29 -5.76 -6.60
C LYS A 253 -8.29 -5.29 -7.63
N ILE A 254 -9.17 -4.36 -7.23
CA ILE A 254 -10.03 -3.61 -8.14
C ILE A 254 -9.41 -2.22 -8.33
N SER A 255 -9.19 -1.83 -9.59
CA SER A 255 -8.63 -0.54 -9.95
C SER A 255 -9.67 0.33 -10.66
N PHE A 256 -9.86 1.55 -10.19
CA PHE A 256 -10.74 2.54 -10.82
C PHE A 256 -9.87 3.48 -11.67
N GLY A 257 -9.54 3.08 -12.90
CA GLY A 257 -8.66 3.82 -13.82
C GLY A 257 -7.47 3.00 -14.34
N SER A 258 -6.79 3.50 -15.38
CA SER A 258 -5.52 2.96 -15.87
C SER A 258 -4.44 3.28 -14.84
N ARG A 259 -4.09 2.31 -14.00
CA ARG A 259 -3.09 2.43 -12.94
C ARG A 259 -1.92 1.53 -13.27
N GLU A 260 -0.73 2.11 -13.36
CA GLU A 260 0.48 1.30 -13.26
C GLU A 260 0.75 0.98 -11.79
N SER A 261 1.19 -0.25 -11.51
CA SER A 261 1.61 -0.59 -10.16
C SER A 261 2.90 0.15 -9.81
N SER A 262 3.03 0.64 -8.58
CA SER A 262 4.31 1.18 -8.09
C SER A 262 5.33 0.10 -7.81
N LEU A 263 4.90 -1.17 -7.77
CA LEU A 263 5.78 -2.33 -7.76
C LEU A 263 5.34 -3.28 -8.87
N ILE A 264 6.24 -3.57 -9.80
CA ILE A 264 6.02 -4.48 -10.91
C ILE A 264 7.08 -5.56 -10.81
N ALA A 265 6.65 -6.82 -10.74
CA ALA A 265 7.57 -7.94 -10.90
C ALA A 265 7.66 -8.27 -12.39
N ILE A 266 8.87 -8.51 -12.90
CA ILE A 266 9.19 -8.89 -14.28
C ILE A 266 9.98 -10.20 -14.29
N GLN A 267 9.60 -11.12 -15.16
CA GLN A 267 10.26 -12.40 -15.33
C GLN A 267 11.31 -12.24 -16.42
N VAL A 268 12.54 -12.57 -16.09
CA VAL A 268 13.66 -12.49 -17.02
C VAL A 268 14.31 -13.86 -17.17
N ARG A 269 14.96 -14.06 -18.31
CA ARG A 269 15.72 -15.29 -18.62
C ARG A 269 17.18 -15.16 -18.22
N ASN A 270 17.73 -13.96 -18.26
CA ASN A 270 19.13 -13.66 -17.99
C ASN A 270 19.33 -12.16 -17.68
N LEU A 271 20.57 -11.79 -17.36
CA LEU A 271 20.94 -10.40 -17.08
C LEU A 271 20.88 -9.48 -18.31
N GLU A 272 21.09 -10.02 -19.53
CA GLU A 272 21.03 -9.23 -20.77
C GLU A 272 19.62 -8.66 -21.01
N GLU A 273 18.58 -9.41 -20.65
CA GLU A 273 17.20 -8.91 -20.71
C GLU A 273 16.98 -7.73 -19.76
N ILE A 274 17.62 -7.72 -18.58
CA ILE A 274 17.52 -6.61 -17.61
C ILE A 274 18.10 -5.34 -18.21
N ASP A 275 19.28 -5.43 -18.83
CA ASP A 275 19.92 -4.27 -19.48
C ASP A 275 19.03 -3.70 -20.60
N ARG A 276 18.42 -4.57 -21.40
CA ARG A 276 17.45 -4.17 -22.43
C ARG A 276 16.22 -3.48 -21.81
N PHE A 277 15.67 -4.03 -20.73
CA PHE A 277 14.55 -3.40 -20.02
C PHE A 277 14.93 -2.02 -19.46
N ASN A 278 16.13 -1.88 -18.89
CA ASN A 278 16.61 -0.62 -18.35
C ASN A 278 16.75 0.44 -19.44
N GLN A 279 17.21 0.07 -20.63
CA GLN A 279 17.24 0.97 -21.79
C GLN A 279 15.83 1.42 -22.20
N ILE A 280 14.86 0.50 -22.24
CA ILE A 280 13.46 0.81 -22.58
C ILE A 280 12.84 1.74 -21.53
N ILE A 281 12.98 1.43 -20.24
CA ILE A 281 12.45 2.23 -19.12
C ILE A 281 13.06 3.64 -19.13
N SER A 282 14.34 3.75 -19.53
CA SER A 282 15.02 5.04 -19.66
C SER A 282 14.54 5.86 -20.87
N ALA A 283 14.18 5.18 -21.96
CA ALA A 283 13.73 5.83 -23.19
C ALA A 283 12.25 6.22 -23.16
N TYR A 284 11.41 5.49 -22.41
CA TYR A 284 9.95 5.66 -22.42
C TYR A 284 9.37 5.85 -21.02
N SER A 285 8.62 6.94 -20.84
CA SER A 285 7.87 7.21 -19.60
C SER A 285 6.79 6.17 -19.31
N GLU A 286 6.26 5.50 -20.34
CA GLU A 286 5.16 4.53 -20.27
C GLU A 286 5.59 3.16 -20.81
N ALA A 287 6.72 2.63 -20.34
CA ALA A 287 7.25 1.35 -20.80
C ALA A 287 6.22 0.21 -20.61
N PRO A 288 6.06 -0.68 -21.60
CA PRO A 288 4.99 -1.69 -21.63
C PRO A 288 5.09 -2.70 -20.47
N PHE A 289 3.92 -3.10 -19.96
CA PHE A 289 3.75 -4.01 -18.82
C PHE A 289 3.67 -5.46 -19.27
N GLU A 290 4.57 -6.30 -18.76
CA GLU A 290 4.31 -7.74 -18.64
C GLU A 290 4.45 -8.12 -17.17
N GLU A 291 3.32 -8.27 -16.47
CA GLU A 291 3.30 -8.87 -15.13
C GLU A 291 3.69 -10.35 -15.23
N ILE A 292 4.54 -10.83 -14.32
CA ILE A 292 4.87 -12.26 -14.24
C ILE A 292 3.57 -13.07 -14.08
N LYS A 293 3.40 -14.18 -14.80
CA LYS A 293 2.59 -15.30 -14.30
C LYS A 293 3.57 -16.20 -13.58
N LEU A 294 3.62 -16.16 -12.24
CA LEU A 294 4.56 -17.00 -11.51
C LEU A 294 4.17 -18.45 -11.80
N LEU A 295 5.19 -19.24 -12.15
CA LEU A 295 5.11 -20.69 -12.32
C LEU A 295 4.51 -21.29 -11.05
N VAL A 296 3.45 -22.08 -11.24
CA VAL A 296 2.89 -23.00 -10.23
C VAL A 296 3.86 -24.15 -10.04
#